data_AF-A0A2N6FCA2-F1
#
_entry.id   AF-A0A2N6FCA2-F1
#
_cell.length_a   1.000
_cell.length_b   1.000
_cell.length_c   1.000
_cell.angle_alpha   90.00
_cell.angle_beta   90.00
_cell.angle_gamma   90.00
#
_symmetry.space_group_name_H-M   'P 1'
#
loop_
_entity.id
_entity.type
_entity.pdbx_description
1 polymer ?
#
loop_
_entity_poly.entity_id
_entity_poly.type
_entity_poly.pdbx_seq_one_letter_code
_entity_poly.pdbx_strand_id
1 'polypeptide(L)'
;VLKGWAESRFGLAPTFHHELIDDVHSEAYHHYLKERMQGKSRTNAIYQQFDLLYEYAQYEMGLKQPVTSIERLYRGINDFNEQRILKEIGKNHHLVRLNNLVSFTTDFERAWEFGSRVMQAEVPVAKVVFRSDLLPNALLKGEEEVIVIGGEYEVKVLIGG
;
A
#
# COMPACT_ATOMS: atom_id res chain seq x y z
N VAL A 1 11.09 6.09 4.81
CA VAL A 1 11.41 6.96 3.66
C VAL A 1 10.31 6.91 2.58
N LEU A 2 9.90 5.73 2.09
CA LEU A 2 8.87 5.60 1.03
C LEU A 2 7.51 6.23 1.41
N LYS A 3 7.03 6.08 2.66
CA LYS A 3 5.84 6.80 3.15
C LYS A 3 5.93 8.32 2.98
N GLY A 4 7.13 8.87 3.15
CA GLY A 4 7.39 10.30 2.94
C GLY A 4 7.41 10.71 1.48
N TRP A 5 7.83 9.82 0.58
CA TRP A 5 7.69 10.02 -0.87
C TRP A 5 6.21 10.05 -1.26
N ALA A 6 5.42 9.07 -0.79
CA ALA A 6 3.98 9.02 -1.07
C ALA A 6 3.25 10.28 -0.58
N GLU A 7 3.56 10.72 0.64
CA GLU A 7 3.06 11.98 1.19
C GLU A 7 3.51 13.20 0.38
N SER A 8 4.77 13.24 -0.07
CA SER A 8 5.32 14.36 -0.85
C SER A 8 4.76 14.45 -2.28
N ARG A 9 4.35 13.34 -2.90
CA ARG A 9 3.84 13.31 -4.29
C ARG A 9 2.33 13.33 -4.38
N PHE A 10 1.65 12.69 -3.43
CA PHE A 10 0.20 12.51 -3.46
C PHE A 10 -0.54 13.26 -2.34
N GLY A 11 0.18 13.92 -1.42
CA GLY A 11 -0.43 14.62 -0.29
C GLY A 11 -1.08 13.71 0.74
N LEU A 12 -0.77 12.40 0.70
CA LEU A 12 -1.35 11.40 1.59
C LEU A 12 -0.45 11.19 2.82
N ALA A 13 -0.83 11.79 3.95
CA ALA A 13 -0.18 11.55 5.24
C ALA A 13 -0.36 10.06 5.66
N PRO A 14 0.66 9.44 6.27
CA PRO A 14 0.52 8.08 6.80
C PRO A 14 -0.44 8.06 7.99
N THR A 15 -1.20 6.98 8.12
CA THR A 15 -2.10 6.73 9.26
C THR A 15 -1.46 5.83 10.31
N PHE A 16 -0.27 5.28 10.03
CA PHE A 16 0.48 4.45 10.96
C PHE A 16 1.98 4.51 10.70
N HIS A 17 2.78 4.69 11.75
CA HIS A 17 4.24 4.57 11.74
C HIS A 17 4.75 4.30 13.16
N HIS A 18 5.06 3.03 13.46
CA HIS A 18 5.31 2.49 14.82
C HIS A 18 4.09 2.53 15.75
N GLU A 19 3.30 3.59 15.65
CA GLU A 19 2.05 3.86 16.35
C GLU A 19 1.01 4.43 15.36
N LEU A 20 -0.26 4.47 15.77
CA LEU A 20 -1.33 5.07 14.96
C LEU A 20 -1.14 6.59 14.86
N ILE A 21 -1.38 7.12 13.67
CA ILE A 21 -1.33 8.56 13.39
C ILE A 21 -2.76 9.00 13.06
N ASP A 22 -3.39 9.69 14.02
CA ASP A 22 -4.77 10.16 13.86
C ASP A 22 -4.88 11.40 12.97
N ASP A 23 -3.94 12.35 13.16
CA ASP A 23 -3.84 13.59 12.41
C ASP A 23 -2.39 14.13 12.33
N VAL A 24 -2.18 15.16 11.51
CA VAL A 24 -0.87 15.79 11.25
C VAL A 24 -0.34 16.69 12.38
N HIS A 25 -1.13 16.90 13.43
CA HIS A 25 -0.77 17.62 14.65
C HIS A 25 -0.50 16.69 15.83
N SER A 26 -0.71 15.38 15.66
CA SER A 26 -0.46 14.36 16.67
C SER A 26 1.03 14.20 16.98
N GLU A 27 1.33 13.78 18.21
CA GLU A 27 2.69 13.44 18.63
C GLU A 27 3.28 12.31 17.76
N ALA A 28 2.46 11.31 17.42
CA ALA A 28 2.78 10.23 16.50
C ALA A 28 3.24 10.75 15.13
N TYR A 29 2.57 11.76 14.57
CA TYR A 29 3.00 12.38 13.32
C TYR A 29 4.34 13.12 13.49
N HIS A 30 4.53 13.84 14.59
CA HIS A 30 5.81 14.49 14.88
C HIS A 30 6.97 13.49 15.03
N HIS A 31 6.73 12.32 15.63
CA HIS A 31 7.70 11.22 15.69
C HIS A 31 8.06 10.70 14.30
N TYR A 32 7.05 10.41 13.48
CA TYR A 32 7.25 10.05 12.08
C TYR A 32 8.08 11.08 11.31
N LEU A 33 7.82 12.39 11.50
CA LEU A 33 8.59 13.45 10.84
C LEU A 33 10.07 13.43 11.23
N LYS A 34 10.38 13.24 12.52
CA LYS A 34 11.76 13.17 13.03
C LYS A 34 12.53 12.01 12.36
N GLU A 35 11.95 10.82 12.35
CA GLU A 35 12.58 9.65 11.72
C GLU A 35 12.69 9.77 10.19
N ARG A 36 11.65 10.33 9.54
CA ARG A 36 11.65 10.62 8.11
C ARG A 36 12.82 11.52 7.74
N MET A 37 13.08 12.57 8.51
CA MET A 37 14.19 13.50 8.28
C MET A 37 15.55 12.83 8.43
N GLN A 38 15.71 11.96 9.44
CA GLN A 38 16.96 11.19 9.63
C GLN A 38 17.22 10.21 8.49
N GLY A 39 16.18 9.55 7.96
CA GLY A 39 16.31 8.68 6.79
C GLY A 39 16.62 9.44 5.49
N LYS A 40 16.05 10.64 5.31
CA LYS A 40 16.28 11.48 4.14
C LYS A 40 17.68 12.09 4.10
N SER A 41 18.23 12.50 5.24
CA SER A 41 19.56 13.15 5.29
C SER A 41 20.70 12.24 4.86
N ARG A 42 20.48 10.91 4.80
CA ARG A 42 21.48 9.90 4.45
C ARG A 42 21.36 9.36 3.02
N THR A 43 20.49 9.91 2.19
CA THR A 43 20.19 9.33 0.87
C THR A 43 20.21 10.39 -0.25
N ASN A 44 21.10 10.19 -1.23
CA ASN A 44 21.21 11.07 -2.40
C ASN A 44 19.94 10.94 -3.26
N ALA A 45 19.12 12.00 -3.31
CA ALA A 45 17.99 12.11 -4.24
C ALA A 45 16.97 10.93 -4.19
N ILE A 46 16.73 10.36 -3.00
CA ILE A 46 15.90 9.14 -2.85
C ILE A 46 14.48 9.29 -3.38
N TYR A 47 13.90 10.49 -3.34
CA TYR A 47 12.56 10.72 -3.90
C TYR A 47 12.57 10.64 -5.42
N GLN A 48 13.58 11.20 -6.09
CA GLN A 48 13.72 11.05 -7.54
C GLN A 48 13.95 9.59 -7.94
N GLN A 49 14.64 8.79 -7.11
CA GLN A 49 14.79 7.36 -7.35
C GLN A 49 13.45 6.61 -7.26
N PHE A 50 12.58 6.98 -6.31
CA PHE A 50 11.23 6.42 -6.23
C PHE A 50 10.31 6.93 -7.34
N ASP A 51 10.46 8.19 -7.77
CA ASP A 51 9.75 8.70 -8.94
C ASP A 51 10.10 7.84 -10.18
N LEU A 52 11.39 7.56 -10.41
CA LEU A 52 11.85 6.69 -11.50
C LEU A 52 11.30 5.26 -11.38
N LEU A 53 11.30 4.68 -10.17
CA LEU A 53 10.74 3.35 -9.93
C LEU A 53 9.25 3.30 -10.27
N TYR A 54 8.49 4.30 -9.81
CA TYR A 54 7.06 4.41 -10.10
C TYR A 54 6.80 4.58 -11.59
N GLU A 55 7.50 5.49 -12.26
CA GLU A 55 7.37 5.71 -13.70
C GLU A 55 7.71 4.46 -14.52
N TYR A 56 8.79 3.77 -14.15
CA TYR A 56 9.17 2.49 -14.78
C TYR A 56 8.07 1.43 -14.59
N ALA A 57 7.54 1.28 -13.37
CA ALA A 57 6.48 0.31 -13.10
C ALA A 57 5.21 0.63 -13.90
N GLN A 58 4.80 1.89 -13.96
CA GLN A 58 3.65 2.34 -14.73
C GLN A 58 3.85 2.14 -16.24
N TYR A 59 5.05 2.39 -16.74
CA TYR A 59 5.40 2.12 -18.14
C TYR A 59 5.28 0.63 -18.47
N GLU A 60 5.93 -0.25 -17.71
CA GLU A 60 5.93 -1.70 -17.94
C GLU A 60 4.52 -2.31 -17.80
N MET A 61 3.75 -1.90 -16.80
CA MET A 61 2.36 -2.32 -16.65
C MET A 61 1.50 -1.80 -17.82
N GLY A 62 1.77 -0.58 -18.28
CA GLY A 62 1.13 0.06 -19.43
C GLY A 62 1.28 -0.70 -20.75
N LEU A 63 2.37 -1.46 -20.91
CA LEU A 63 2.58 -2.32 -22.08
C LEU A 63 1.63 -3.53 -22.11
N LYS A 64 1.14 -3.97 -20.94
CA LYS A 64 0.25 -5.13 -20.80
C LYS A 64 -1.21 -4.73 -20.72
N GLN A 65 -1.50 -3.58 -20.11
CA GLN A 65 -2.87 -3.10 -19.90
C GLN A 65 -2.93 -1.56 -19.77
N PRO A 66 -4.08 -0.93 -20.09
CA PRO A 66 -4.25 0.51 -19.89
C PRO A 66 -4.04 0.93 -18.43
N VAL A 67 -3.52 2.14 -18.20
CA VAL A 67 -3.35 2.71 -16.85
C VAL A 67 -4.68 2.90 -16.09
N THR A 68 -5.80 2.96 -16.81
CA THR A 68 -7.16 3.03 -16.27
C THR A 68 -7.70 1.67 -15.81
N SER A 69 -6.93 0.60 -15.99
CA SER A 69 -7.32 -0.74 -15.56
C SER A 69 -7.37 -0.83 -14.04
N ILE A 70 -8.14 -1.78 -13.56
CA ILE A 70 -8.30 -2.10 -12.14
C ILE A 70 -7.85 -3.54 -11.95
N GLU A 71 -7.03 -3.76 -10.93
CA GLU A 71 -6.55 -5.08 -10.54
C GLU A 71 -7.17 -5.50 -9.21
N ARG A 72 -7.65 -6.74 -9.14
CA ARG A 72 -8.05 -7.35 -7.89
C ARG A 72 -6.82 -7.82 -7.13
N LEU A 73 -6.61 -7.30 -5.93
CA LEU A 73 -5.49 -7.65 -5.07
C LEU A 73 -5.96 -8.09 -3.69
N TYR A 74 -5.11 -8.86 -3.01
CA TYR A 74 -5.40 -9.47 -1.72
C TYR A 74 -4.37 -9.09 -0.67
N ARG A 75 -4.81 -9.00 0.59
CA ARG A 75 -3.93 -8.75 1.74
C ARG A 75 -4.39 -9.57 2.93
N GLY A 76 -3.47 -10.35 3.50
CA GLY A 76 -3.68 -11.01 4.78
C GLY A 76 -3.80 -10.00 5.91
N ILE A 77 -4.79 -10.20 6.79
CA ILE A 77 -5.00 -9.37 7.97
C ILE A 77 -5.26 -10.26 9.20
N ASN A 78 -4.65 -9.90 10.32
CA ASN A 78 -4.83 -10.62 11.58
C ASN A 78 -6.08 -10.17 12.32
N ASP A 79 -6.23 -8.86 12.52
CA ASP A 79 -7.44 -8.24 13.06
C ASP A 79 -7.93 -7.14 12.09
N PHE A 80 -9.15 -7.31 11.57
CA PHE A 80 -9.76 -6.31 10.70
C PHE A 80 -10.09 -5.01 11.45
N ASN A 81 -10.29 -5.07 12.77
CA ASN A 81 -10.60 -3.89 13.58
C ASN A 81 -9.40 -2.97 13.75
N GLU A 82 -8.17 -3.44 13.49
CA GLU A 82 -6.99 -2.57 13.40
C GLU A 82 -7.05 -1.64 12.18
N GLN A 83 -7.89 -1.97 11.18
CA GLN A 83 -8.11 -1.10 10.04
C GLN A 83 -9.10 0.00 10.42
N ARG A 84 -8.83 1.23 9.97
CA ARG A 84 -9.74 2.36 10.18
C ARG A 84 -10.96 2.23 9.26
N ILE A 85 -12.02 1.59 9.74
CA ILE A 85 -13.30 1.46 9.04
C ILE A 85 -13.99 2.83 9.01
N LEU A 86 -14.25 3.34 7.81
CA LEU A 86 -14.96 4.61 7.60
C LEU A 86 -16.47 4.39 7.42
N LYS A 87 -16.86 3.28 6.78
CA LYS A 87 -18.26 2.93 6.55
C LYS A 87 -18.43 1.43 6.38
N GLU A 88 -19.46 0.86 6.97
CA GLU A 88 -19.94 -0.49 6.66
C GLU A 88 -20.94 -0.41 5.50
N ILE A 89 -20.62 -1.03 4.37
CA ILE A 89 -21.45 -1.03 3.16
C ILE A 89 -22.35 -2.27 3.14
N GLY A 90 -21.85 -3.39 3.65
CA GLY A 90 -22.58 -4.64 3.84
C GLY A 90 -21.85 -5.54 4.82
N LYS A 91 -22.34 -6.77 5.01
CA LYS A 91 -21.85 -7.70 6.04
C LYS A 91 -20.32 -7.92 6.01
N ASN A 92 -19.76 -8.04 4.81
CA ASN A 92 -18.33 -8.25 4.59
C ASN A 92 -17.73 -7.21 3.63
N HIS A 93 -18.39 -6.05 3.46
CA HIS A 93 -17.99 -5.02 2.50
C HIS A 93 -17.91 -3.69 3.23
N HIS A 94 -16.72 -3.09 3.22
CA HIS A 94 -16.42 -1.92 4.04
C HIS A 94 -15.66 -0.89 3.21
N LEU A 95 -15.88 0.39 3.52
CA LEU A 95 -14.97 1.45 3.15
C LEU A 95 -13.95 1.61 4.29
N VAL A 96 -12.68 1.42 3.99
CA VAL A 96 -11.58 1.53 4.97
C VAL A 96 -10.60 2.60 4.54
N ARG A 97 -9.93 3.21 5.51
CA ARG A 97 -8.75 4.04 5.29
C ARG A 97 -7.50 3.23 5.60
N LEU A 98 -6.79 2.87 4.54
CA LEU A 98 -5.48 2.22 4.63
C LEU A 98 -4.37 3.26 4.79
N ASN A 99 -3.23 2.82 5.31
CA ASN A 99 -2.03 3.65 5.40
C ASN A 99 -1.61 4.17 4.01
N ASN A 100 -0.83 5.24 3.93
CA ASN A 100 -0.52 5.88 2.64
C ASN A 100 0.27 4.98 1.66
N LEU A 101 0.87 3.91 2.17
CA LEU A 101 1.41 2.80 1.40
C LEU A 101 1.00 1.48 2.05
N VAL A 102 0.62 0.52 1.21
CA VAL A 102 0.09 -0.77 1.62
C VAL A 102 0.69 -1.84 0.73
N SER A 103 1.04 -2.97 1.32
CA SER A 103 1.45 -4.17 0.60
C SER A 103 0.24 -5.07 0.34
N PHE A 104 0.12 -5.55 -0.89
CA PHE A 104 -0.86 -6.51 -1.35
C PHE A 104 -0.14 -7.64 -2.09
N THR A 105 -0.89 -8.64 -2.52
CA THR A 105 -0.44 -9.71 -3.42
C THR A 105 -1.52 -10.00 -4.47
N THR A 106 -1.10 -10.53 -5.62
CA THR A 106 -2.01 -11.04 -6.66
C THR A 106 -2.60 -12.40 -6.32
N ASP A 107 -2.02 -13.11 -5.35
CA ASP A 107 -2.40 -14.47 -4.96
C ASP A 107 -3.19 -14.48 -3.64
N PHE A 108 -4.41 -15.04 -3.69
CA PHE A 108 -5.25 -15.20 -2.51
C PHE A 108 -4.64 -16.15 -1.47
N GLU A 109 -4.05 -17.26 -1.91
CA GLU A 109 -3.45 -18.26 -1.00
C GLU A 109 -2.25 -17.65 -0.29
N ARG A 110 -1.44 -16.87 -1.02
CA ARG A 110 -0.35 -16.08 -0.43
C ARG A 110 -0.88 -15.10 0.62
N ALA A 111 -1.97 -14.39 0.35
CA ALA A 111 -2.57 -13.49 1.34
C ALA A 111 -3.08 -14.25 2.58
N TRP A 112 -3.59 -15.47 2.39
CA TRP A 112 -4.07 -16.33 3.47
C TRP A 112 -2.97 -16.75 4.46
N GLU A 113 -1.73 -16.91 3.99
CA GLU A 113 -0.57 -17.23 4.85
C GLU A 113 -0.27 -16.15 5.91
N PHE A 114 -0.70 -14.90 5.68
CA PHE A 114 -0.34 -13.75 6.51
C PHE A 114 -1.45 -13.29 7.46
N GLY A 115 -2.55 -14.03 7.62
CA GLY A 115 -3.66 -13.57 8.45
C GLY A 115 -4.71 -14.59 8.83
N SER A 116 -5.68 -14.16 9.65
CA SER A 116 -6.90 -14.92 9.96
C SER A 116 -8.03 -14.64 8.96
N ARG A 117 -7.90 -13.56 8.17
CA ARG A 117 -8.83 -13.14 7.12
C ARG A 117 -8.04 -12.57 5.95
N VAL A 118 -8.70 -12.50 4.79
CA VAL A 118 -8.15 -11.86 3.59
C VAL A 118 -8.99 -10.65 3.22
N MET A 119 -8.34 -9.51 3.08
CA MET A 119 -8.91 -8.30 2.49
C MET A 119 -8.72 -8.36 0.98
N GLN A 120 -9.82 -8.31 0.22
CA GLN A 120 -9.81 -8.14 -1.23
C GLN A 120 -10.11 -6.69 -1.58
N ALA A 121 -9.32 -6.08 -2.46
CA ALA A 121 -9.51 -4.73 -2.96
C ALA A 121 -9.46 -4.70 -4.50
N GLU A 122 -10.23 -3.80 -5.10
CA GLU A 122 -10.14 -3.47 -6.53
C GLU A 122 -9.28 -2.20 -6.65
N VAL A 123 -8.04 -2.36 -7.12
CA VAL A 123 -6.99 -1.33 -7.09
C VAL A 123 -6.72 -0.80 -8.50
N PRO A 124 -6.93 0.51 -8.76
CA PRO A 124 -6.51 1.11 -10.02
C PRO A 124 -5.01 0.94 -10.24
N VAL A 125 -4.59 0.59 -11.45
CA VAL A 125 -3.17 0.42 -11.81
C VAL A 125 -2.34 1.65 -11.50
N ALA A 126 -2.90 2.84 -11.70
CA ALA A 126 -2.28 4.11 -11.35
C ALA A 126 -1.92 4.24 -9.85
N LYS A 127 -2.49 3.41 -8.96
CA LYS A 127 -2.14 3.37 -7.54
C LYS A 127 -1.04 2.35 -7.22
N VAL A 128 -0.59 1.54 -8.18
CA VAL A 128 0.48 0.57 -7.98
C VAL A 128 1.83 1.29 -8.03
N VAL A 129 2.59 1.22 -6.94
CA VAL A 129 3.94 1.80 -6.83
C VAL A 129 4.98 0.87 -7.45
N PHE A 130 4.86 -0.42 -7.13
CA PHE A 130 5.83 -1.44 -7.53
C PHE A 130 5.16 -2.81 -7.47
N ARG A 131 5.58 -3.72 -8.37
CA ARG A 131 5.26 -5.15 -8.31
C ARG A 131 6.53 -5.97 -8.45
N SER A 132 6.66 -7.03 -7.66
CA SER A 132 7.86 -7.88 -7.66
C SER A 132 8.09 -8.61 -8.99
N ASP A 133 7.04 -8.83 -9.79
CA ASP A 133 7.12 -9.51 -11.09
C ASP A 133 7.60 -8.62 -12.25
N LEU A 134 7.80 -7.32 -12.02
CA LEU A 134 8.31 -6.38 -13.02
C LEU A 134 9.83 -6.44 -13.17
N LEU A 135 10.56 -6.90 -12.15
CA LEU A 135 12.02 -6.98 -12.21
C LEU A 135 12.46 -8.43 -12.50
N PRO A 136 13.24 -8.68 -13.57
CA PRO A 136 13.60 -10.03 -14.01
C PRO A 136 14.31 -10.87 -12.92
N ASN A 137 14.98 -10.21 -11.98
CA ASN A 137 15.72 -10.80 -10.85
C ASN A 137 15.30 -10.22 -9.49
N ALA A 138 14.03 -9.90 -9.27
CA ALA A 138 13.59 -9.59 -7.90
C ALA A 138 13.94 -10.77 -6.97
N LEU A 139 14.76 -10.54 -5.96
CA LEU A 139 15.14 -11.51 -4.92
C LEU A 139 13.91 -12.08 -4.16
N LEU A 140 12.74 -11.46 -4.34
CA LEU A 140 11.46 -11.73 -3.68
C LEU A 140 10.39 -12.27 -4.65
N LYS A 141 10.77 -13.12 -5.62
CA LYS A 141 9.78 -13.78 -6.52
C LYS A 141 8.74 -14.62 -5.78
N GLY A 142 8.99 -15.01 -4.53
CA GLY A 142 8.08 -15.86 -3.75
C GLY A 142 6.85 -15.17 -3.19
N GLU A 143 6.87 -13.85 -2.98
CA GLU A 143 5.81 -13.14 -2.25
C GLU A 143 4.75 -12.51 -3.15
N GLU A 144 5.00 -12.41 -4.47
CA GLU A 144 4.13 -11.70 -5.43
C GLU A 144 3.67 -10.33 -4.90
N GLU A 145 4.59 -9.62 -4.26
CA GLU A 145 4.28 -8.39 -3.54
C GLU A 145 3.94 -7.25 -4.51
N VAL A 146 2.83 -6.58 -4.23
CA VAL A 146 2.37 -5.37 -4.89
C VAL A 146 2.29 -4.24 -3.88
N ILE A 147 3.16 -3.25 -4.02
CA ILE A 147 3.11 -2.03 -3.20
C ILE A 147 2.13 -1.05 -3.84
N VAL A 148 1.18 -0.56 -3.05
CA VAL A 148 0.06 0.27 -3.50
C VAL A 148 0.02 1.57 -2.69
N ILE A 149 -0.26 2.69 -3.37
CA ILE A 149 -0.63 3.97 -2.77
C ILE A 149 -1.99 3.79 -2.08
N GLY A 150 -2.02 3.92 -0.76
CA GLY A 150 -3.23 3.65 0.01
C GLY A 150 -4.25 4.81 0.00
N GLY A 151 -4.79 5.12 1.18
CA GLY A 151 -5.94 6.01 1.33
C GLY A 151 -7.25 5.23 1.45
N GLU A 152 -8.34 5.75 0.87
CA GLU A 152 -9.66 5.12 0.99
C GLU A 152 -9.85 4.02 -0.04
N TYR A 153 -10.33 2.88 0.42
CA TYR A 153 -10.63 1.71 -0.39
C TYR A 153 -11.93 1.07 0.04
N GLU A 154 -12.75 0.72 -0.95
CA GLU A 154 -13.77 -0.29 -0.76
C GLU A 154 -13.12 -1.67 -0.79
N VAL A 155 -13.38 -2.46 0.25
CA VAL A 155 -12.79 -3.78 0.43
C VAL A 155 -13.83 -4.81 0.80
N LYS A 156 -13.59 -6.05 0.38
CA LYS A 156 -14.34 -7.22 0.85
C LYS A 156 -13.48 -8.03 1.80
N VAL A 157 -14.03 -8.39 2.96
CA VAL A 157 -13.36 -9.24 3.94
C VAL A 157 -13.81 -10.68 3.73
N LEU A 158 -12.86 -11.53 3.40
CA LEU A 158 -13.04 -12.95 3.14
C LEU A 158 -12.53 -13.72 4.36
N ILE A 159 -13.38 -14.60 4.89
CA ILE A 159 -13.04 -15.58 5.90
C ILE A 159 -13.03 -16.94 5.20
N GLY A 160 -11.92 -17.67 5.30
CA GLY A 160 -11.77 -19.01 4.75
C GLY A 160 -12.82 -19.93 5.37
N GLY A 161 -13.62 -20.54 4.50
CA GLY A 161 -14.80 -21.34 4.83
C GLY A 161 -15.80 -21.34 3.69
#